data_AF-A0A3B0ZR57-F1
#
_entry.id   AF-A0A3B0ZR57-F1
#
_cell.length_a   1.000
_cell.length_b   1.000
_cell.length_c   1.000
_cell.angle_alpha   90.00
_cell.angle_beta   90.00
_cell.angle_gamma   90.00
#
_symmetry.space_group_name_H-M   'P 1'
#
loop_
_entity.id
_entity.type
_entity.pdbx_description
1 polymer ?
#
loop_
_entity_poly.entity_id
_entity_poly.type
_entity_poly.pdbx_seq_one_letter_code
_entity_poly.pdbx_strand_id
1 'polypeptide(L)'
;MLILPYSTALRLDRIPYVTFSIILLCVAIFMLQLINRTDINKAVSQYCYSIKNTEESVSKYDQMTFDSTYCNLTLRVMHNQYDINDWQNFYLEHYKSDETKKSLKNHIEFDLQHYNEFLYRGAPKNLDVALMYYPYTFNPIKMLTATLSHADWPHLIFNLIFFFAFTPALEIIVASKLKFISIIVAIEIIGSVLYSLASIYDGSDIPTLGLSGAVTGMIGFSAYMMPKARVRTIFWFLFYIRRLFIPVWVLAIWFIGWDMYDLFSRTDNGGVNLLAHVSGGVSGYIIARIWFKSRREDIQEELDDEIENARARREDSGSRMSSSMADQRRIQSEYRESQASKSWQVYKDKLHKFVQTGNSSEAVILLLQDYEFNAKSPETFEELFKDIGDWSKKRSYFCAGRLLINLYLEMNKIGAAFQIINLCIKEDKQFLLPDYSKVLMLAKEATNHKRYVLAYYLINNYKIRYSISYSCVEHVMLEASLLFQYLDKKSNAVKLLEKEIAKADNQEVKKLGLLLEAING
;
A
#
# COMPACT_ATOMS: atom_id res chain seq x y z
N MET A 1 -16.63 19.77 -16.88
CA MET A 1 -15.24 19.42 -17.29
C MET A 1 -14.92 18.08 -16.65
N LEU A 2 -14.49 17.06 -17.40
CA LEU A 2 -14.18 15.74 -16.85
C LEU A 2 -12.67 15.52 -16.83
N ILE A 3 -12.15 15.15 -15.66
CA ILE A 3 -10.75 14.77 -15.43
C ILE A 3 -10.76 13.31 -14.98
N LEU A 4 -10.31 12.40 -15.85
CA LEU A 4 -10.36 10.96 -15.61
C LEU A 4 -8.93 10.35 -15.62
N PRO A 5 -8.30 10.17 -14.45
CA PRO A 5 -7.05 9.43 -14.31
C PRO A 5 -7.30 7.94 -14.59
N TYR A 6 -6.42 7.28 -15.33
CA TYR A 6 -6.63 5.85 -15.64
C TYR A 6 -5.39 4.96 -15.47
N SER A 7 -4.19 5.53 -15.31
CA SER A 7 -2.95 4.76 -15.14
C SER A 7 -1.82 5.66 -14.66
N THR A 8 -1.06 5.23 -13.65
CA THR A 8 0.24 5.83 -13.36
C THR A 8 1.18 5.65 -14.54
N ALA A 9 1.91 6.70 -14.91
CA ALA A 9 2.84 6.62 -16.04
C ALA A 9 4.23 6.10 -15.62
N LEU A 10 4.23 5.09 -14.76
CA LEU A 10 5.39 4.32 -14.29
C LEU A 10 5.35 2.91 -14.90
N ARG A 11 6.50 2.26 -15.03
CA ARG A 11 6.58 0.89 -15.52
C ARG A 11 6.52 -0.06 -14.34
N LEU A 12 5.43 -0.81 -14.26
CA LEU A 12 5.27 -1.85 -13.26
C LEU A 12 6.11 -3.08 -13.68
N ASP A 13 7.14 -3.42 -12.91
CA ASP A 13 7.98 -4.63 -13.09
C ASP A 13 7.26 -5.90 -12.61
N ARG A 14 6.28 -5.74 -11.72
CA ARG A 14 5.50 -6.80 -11.09
C ARG A 14 4.01 -6.56 -11.27
N ILE A 15 3.25 -7.66 -11.22
CA ILE A 15 1.80 -7.62 -11.28
C ILE A 15 1.25 -7.22 -9.90
N PRO A 16 0.41 -6.17 -9.79
CA PRO A 16 -0.20 -5.71 -8.54
C PRO A 16 -1.38 -6.60 -8.13
N TYR A 17 -1.06 -7.79 -7.64
CA TYR A 17 -2.05 -8.83 -7.32
C TYR A 17 -3.08 -8.39 -6.28
N VAL A 18 -2.71 -7.62 -5.26
CA VAL A 18 -3.64 -7.16 -4.22
C VAL A 18 -4.64 -6.18 -4.83
N THR A 19 -4.16 -5.24 -5.65
CA THR A 19 -4.99 -4.28 -6.36
C THR A 19 -6.03 -4.97 -7.22
N PHE A 20 -5.60 -5.93 -8.06
CA PHE A 20 -6.52 -6.71 -8.89
C PHE A 20 -7.49 -7.57 -8.08
N SER A 21 -7.06 -8.12 -6.95
CA SER A 21 -7.92 -8.93 -6.08
C SER A 21 -9.06 -8.09 -5.48
N ILE A 22 -8.76 -6.86 -5.03
CA ILE A 22 -9.79 -5.94 -4.52
C ILE A 22 -10.76 -5.55 -5.63
N ILE A 23 -10.26 -5.22 -6.83
CA ILE A 23 -11.11 -4.91 -7.99
C ILE A 23 -12.06 -6.08 -8.29
N LEU A 24 -11.53 -7.31 -8.35
CA LEU A 24 -12.33 -8.50 -8.60
C LEU A 24 -13.39 -8.72 -7.51
N LEU A 25 -13.02 -8.51 -6.24
CA LEU A 25 -13.93 -8.62 -5.10
C LEU A 25 -15.08 -7.61 -5.18
N CYS A 26 -14.79 -6.35 -5.50
CA CYS A 26 -15.81 -5.32 -5.70
C CYS A 26 -16.78 -5.69 -6.83
N VAL A 27 -16.26 -6.20 -7.96
CA VAL A 27 -17.10 -6.66 -9.07
C VAL A 27 -17.98 -7.85 -8.63
N ALA A 28 -17.41 -8.84 -7.94
CA ALA A 28 -18.16 -10.00 -7.47
C ALA A 28 -19.29 -9.62 -6.51
N ILE A 29 -19.01 -8.75 -5.52
CA ILE A 29 -20.02 -8.26 -4.57
C ILE A 29 -21.10 -7.46 -5.31
N PHE A 30 -20.71 -6.59 -6.24
CA PHE A 30 -21.67 -5.82 -7.02
C PHE A 30 -22.61 -6.71 -7.86
N MET A 31 -22.10 -7.80 -8.44
CA MET A 31 -22.96 -8.77 -9.14
C MET A 31 -23.98 -9.41 -8.19
N LEU A 32 -23.59 -9.72 -6.95
CA LEU A 32 -24.53 -10.19 -5.92
C LEU A 32 -25.57 -9.12 -5.55
N GLN A 33 -25.17 -7.85 -5.45
CA GLN A 33 -26.09 -6.72 -5.23
C GLN A 33 -27.11 -6.62 -6.37
N LEU A 34 -26.70 -6.75 -7.63
CA LEU A 34 -27.60 -6.71 -8.79
C LEU A 34 -28.63 -7.85 -8.79
N ILE A 35 -28.20 -9.07 -8.45
CA ILE A 35 -29.09 -10.22 -8.32
C ILE A 35 -30.10 -9.95 -7.18
N ASN A 36 -29.62 -9.54 -6.01
CA ASN A 36 -30.48 -9.25 -4.85
C ASN A 36 -31.52 -8.14 -5.14
N ARG A 37 -31.12 -7.04 -5.80
CA ARG A 37 -32.04 -5.98 -6.23
C ARG A 37 -33.12 -6.50 -7.19
N THR A 38 -32.75 -7.41 -8.09
CA THR A 38 -33.71 -8.02 -9.01
C THR A 38 -34.73 -8.87 -8.26
N ASP A 39 -34.29 -9.63 -7.26
CA ASP A 39 -35.17 -10.46 -6.43
C ASP A 39 -36.10 -9.62 -5.55
N ILE A 40 -35.58 -8.53 -4.95
CA ILE A 40 -36.39 -7.55 -4.21
C ILE A 40 -37.44 -6.92 -5.13
N ASN A 41 -37.05 -6.48 -6.33
CA ASN A 41 -37.99 -5.87 -7.28
C ASN A 41 -39.11 -6.84 -7.67
N LYS A 42 -38.79 -8.12 -7.87
CA LYS A 42 -39.79 -9.17 -8.13
C LYS A 42 -40.72 -9.35 -6.93
N ALA A 43 -40.17 -9.46 -5.72
CA ALA A 43 -40.95 -9.63 -4.49
C ALA A 43 -41.89 -8.44 -4.25
N VAL A 44 -41.43 -7.21 -4.44
CA VAL A 44 -42.24 -5.99 -4.33
C VAL A 44 -43.38 -6.01 -5.35
N SER A 45 -43.08 -6.30 -6.62
CA SER A 45 -44.12 -6.33 -7.67
C SER A 45 -45.15 -7.45 -7.43
N GLN A 46 -44.73 -8.62 -6.96
CA GLN A 46 -45.63 -9.72 -6.58
C GLN A 46 -46.52 -9.33 -5.39
N TYR A 47 -45.94 -8.70 -4.36
CA TYR A 47 -46.68 -8.22 -3.20
C TYR A 47 -47.74 -7.19 -3.61
N CYS A 48 -47.34 -6.13 -4.32
CA CYS A 48 -48.25 -5.06 -4.76
C CYS A 48 -49.35 -5.57 -5.70
N TYR A 49 -49.06 -6.58 -6.53
CA TYR A 49 -50.08 -7.24 -7.34
C TYR A 49 -51.08 -8.02 -6.46
N SER A 50 -50.59 -8.69 -5.41
CA SER A 50 -51.43 -9.53 -4.54
C SER A 50 -52.41 -8.75 -3.65
N ILE A 51 -52.10 -7.50 -3.33
CA ILE A 51 -52.95 -6.63 -2.50
C ILE A 51 -53.80 -5.67 -3.31
N LYS A 52 -53.67 -5.67 -4.65
CA LYS A 52 -54.40 -4.74 -5.50
C LYS A 52 -55.89 -4.98 -5.38
N ASN A 53 -56.64 -3.97 -4.92
CA ASN A 53 -58.08 -4.03 -4.75
C ASN A 53 -58.77 -3.04 -5.70
N THR A 54 -59.90 -3.46 -6.28
CA THR A 54 -60.75 -2.64 -7.17
C THR A 54 -62.08 -2.25 -6.54
N GLU A 55 -62.36 -2.69 -5.31
CA GLU A 55 -63.60 -2.39 -4.60
C GLU A 55 -63.48 -1.12 -3.74
N GLU A 56 -64.56 -0.33 -3.69
CA GLU A 56 -64.69 0.96 -3.00
C GLU A 56 -64.63 0.88 -1.46
N SER A 57 -64.49 -0.32 -0.88
CA SER A 57 -64.65 -0.59 0.56
C SER A 57 -63.37 -0.41 1.41
N VAL A 58 -62.23 -0.13 0.79
CA VAL A 58 -60.95 0.05 1.51
C VAL A 58 -60.83 1.50 2.01
N SER A 59 -60.25 1.65 3.19
CA SER A 59 -59.96 2.95 3.81
C SER A 59 -59.29 3.90 2.81
N LYS A 60 -59.79 5.15 2.69
CA LYS A 60 -59.21 6.18 1.81
C LYS A 60 -57.73 6.52 2.08
N TYR A 61 -57.18 6.04 3.20
CA TYR A 61 -55.80 6.23 3.62
C TYR A 61 -54.86 5.10 3.16
N ASP A 62 -55.40 3.98 2.69
CA ASP A 62 -54.63 2.85 2.14
C ASP A 62 -54.45 3.03 0.63
N GLN A 63 -53.42 3.78 0.25
CA GLN A 63 -53.14 4.08 -1.16
C GLN A 63 -52.44 2.91 -1.88
N MET A 64 -51.78 2.00 -1.16
CA MET A 64 -51.02 0.89 -1.73
C MET A 64 -51.91 -0.14 -2.44
N THR A 65 -53.15 -0.32 -1.98
CA THR A 65 -54.10 -1.26 -2.59
C THR A 65 -54.70 -0.74 -3.89
N PHE A 66 -54.81 0.58 -4.08
CA PHE A 66 -55.41 1.18 -5.28
C PHE A 66 -54.38 1.63 -6.33
N ASP A 67 -53.21 2.10 -5.90
CA ASP A 67 -52.15 2.57 -6.79
C ASP A 67 -50.92 1.65 -6.70
N SER A 68 -50.82 0.74 -7.68
CA SER A 68 -49.67 -0.17 -7.79
C SER A 68 -48.34 0.58 -7.98
N THR A 69 -48.34 1.78 -8.55
CA THR A 69 -47.12 2.60 -8.71
C THR A 69 -46.68 3.14 -7.36
N TYR A 70 -47.62 3.68 -6.58
CA TYR A 70 -47.37 4.11 -5.20
C TYR A 70 -46.85 2.94 -4.36
N CYS A 71 -47.52 1.78 -4.37
CA CYS A 71 -47.07 0.60 -3.65
C CYS A 71 -45.64 0.18 -4.02
N ASN A 72 -45.33 0.09 -5.32
CA ASN A 72 -44.00 -0.31 -5.78
C ASN A 72 -42.92 0.69 -5.33
N LEU A 73 -43.18 2.00 -5.46
CA LEU A 73 -42.23 3.04 -5.07
C LEU A 73 -42.04 3.06 -3.56
N THR A 74 -43.12 3.10 -2.79
CA THR A 74 -43.08 3.23 -1.33
C THR A 74 -42.40 2.02 -0.69
N LEU A 75 -42.74 0.79 -1.08
CA LEU A 75 -42.06 -0.40 -0.54
C LEU A 75 -40.58 -0.44 -0.89
N ARG A 76 -40.17 -0.02 -2.10
CA ARG A 76 -38.75 0.07 -2.45
C ARG A 76 -38.01 1.12 -1.61
N VAL A 77 -38.63 2.28 -1.39
CA VAL A 77 -38.05 3.35 -0.57
C VAL A 77 -37.91 2.86 0.87
N MET A 78 -38.96 2.29 1.45
CA MET A 78 -38.97 1.72 2.81
C MET A 78 -37.94 0.60 2.97
N HIS A 79 -37.83 -0.28 1.97
CA HIS A 79 -36.89 -1.42 2.01
C HIS A 79 -35.43 -1.01 1.77
N ASN A 80 -35.19 0.21 1.30
CA ASN A 80 -33.85 0.81 1.22
C ASN A 80 -33.46 1.58 2.49
N GLN A 81 -34.31 1.57 3.53
CA GLN A 81 -34.00 2.17 4.83
C GLN A 81 -33.33 1.17 5.75
N TYR A 82 -32.40 1.66 6.56
CA TYR A 82 -31.81 0.88 7.63
C TYR A 82 -32.68 0.85 8.88
N ASP A 83 -33.20 2.01 9.28
CA ASP A 83 -34.25 2.12 10.28
C ASP A 83 -35.51 2.67 9.63
N ILE A 84 -36.60 1.92 9.72
CA ILE A 84 -37.89 2.34 9.17
C ILE A 84 -38.50 3.53 9.93
N ASN A 85 -38.07 3.75 11.17
CA ASN A 85 -38.51 4.90 11.97
C ASN A 85 -37.97 6.22 11.40
N ASP A 86 -36.77 6.21 10.80
CA ASP A 86 -36.19 7.40 10.17
C ASP A 86 -37.04 7.85 8.98
N TRP A 87 -37.57 6.90 8.20
CA TRP A 87 -38.52 7.18 7.13
C TRP A 87 -39.80 7.81 7.65
N GLN A 88 -40.38 7.28 8.72
CA GLN A 88 -41.56 7.87 9.35
C GLN A 88 -41.32 9.31 9.80
N ASN A 89 -40.20 9.56 10.49
CA ASN A 89 -39.86 10.88 11.01
C ASN A 89 -39.64 11.89 9.88
N PHE A 90 -38.90 11.50 8.83
CA PHE A 90 -38.66 12.32 7.65
C PHE A 90 -39.97 12.78 7.00
N TYR A 91 -40.94 11.88 6.82
CA TYR A 91 -42.23 12.24 6.22
C TYR A 91 -43.06 13.14 7.13
N LEU A 92 -42.99 12.98 8.45
CA LEU A 92 -43.76 13.80 9.40
C LEU A 92 -43.20 15.21 9.61
N GLU A 93 -41.88 15.40 9.49
CA GLU A 93 -41.22 16.70 9.67
C GLU A 93 -41.47 17.70 8.53
N HIS A 94 -41.76 17.20 7.32
CA HIS A 94 -41.96 18.05 6.13
C HIS A 94 -43.31 18.80 6.09
N TYR A 95 -44.25 18.53 7.01
CA TYR A 95 -45.58 19.14 7.02
C TYR A 95 -45.81 20.06 8.21
N LYS A 96 -46.34 21.27 7.98
CA LYS A 96 -46.43 22.34 9.00
C LYS A 96 -47.76 22.39 9.79
N SER A 97 -48.85 21.80 9.30
CA SER A 97 -50.17 21.89 9.96
C SER A 97 -50.54 20.60 10.70
N ASP A 98 -51.15 20.72 11.89
CA ASP A 98 -51.54 19.57 12.73
C ASP A 98 -52.59 18.67 12.07
N GLU A 99 -53.49 19.24 11.27
CA GLU A 99 -54.55 18.49 10.57
C GLU A 99 -53.97 17.66 9.41
N THR A 100 -53.01 18.22 8.66
CA THR A 100 -52.28 17.48 7.62
C THR A 100 -51.41 16.37 8.22
N LYS A 101 -50.74 16.64 9.35
CA LYS A 101 -49.97 15.63 10.09
C LYS A 101 -50.84 14.46 10.54
N LYS A 102 -52.07 14.71 11.00
CA LYS A 102 -53.00 13.65 11.44
C LYS A 102 -53.44 12.75 10.27
N SER A 103 -53.81 13.33 9.13
CA SER A 103 -54.15 12.56 7.92
C SER A 103 -52.96 11.77 7.37
N LEU A 104 -51.75 12.34 7.46
CA LEU A 104 -50.52 11.69 7.03
C LEU A 104 -50.13 10.52 7.94
N LYS A 105 -50.29 10.65 9.26
CA LYS A 105 -50.08 9.54 10.21
C LYS A 105 -50.91 8.31 9.84
N ASN A 106 -52.17 8.51 9.49
CA ASN A 106 -53.04 7.39 9.07
C ASN A 106 -52.51 6.70 7.80
N HIS A 107 -51.99 7.44 6.80
CA HIS A 107 -51.37 6.84 5.61
C HIS A 107 -50.10 6.05 5.96
N ILE A 108 -49.22 6.64 6.77
CA ILE A 108 -47.97 6.01 7.23
C ILE A 108 -48.27 4.71 8.00
N GLU A 109 -49.32 4.68 8.82
CA GLU A 109 -49.73 3.47 9.54
C GLU A 109 -50.11 2.33 8.59
N PHE A 110 -50.87 2.60 7.52
CA PHE A 110 -51.16 1.60 6.49
C PHE A 110 -49.90 1.18 5.73
N ASP A 111 -49.03 2.13 5.34
CA ASP A 111 -47.77 1.83 4.66
C ASP A 111 -46.87 0.92 5.52
N LEU A 112 -46.78 1.17 6.82
CA LEU A 112 -46.04 0.33 7.78
C LEU A 112 -46.67 -1.06 7.94
N GLN A 113 -48.00 -1.16 7.97
CA GLN A 113 -48.69 -2.46 8.00
C GLN A 113 -48.35 -3.28 6.74
N HIS A 114 -48.42 -2.66 5.56
CA HIS A 114 -48.05 -3.31 4.32
C HIS A 114 -46.58 -3.71 4.28
N TYR A 115 -45.69 -2.87 4.77
CA TYR A 115 -44.27 -3.19 4.83
C TYR A 115 -43.99 -4.38 5.77
N ASN A 116 -44.63 -4.43 6.94
CA ASN A 116 -44.50 -5.55 7.86
C ASN A 116 -45.04 -6.86 7.26
N GLU A 117 -46.18 -6.81 6.57
CA GLU A 117 -46.74 -7.96 5.87
C GLU A 117 -45.85 -8.40 4.70
N PHE A 118 -45.27 -7.46 3.96
CA PHE A 118 -44.28 -7.73 2.91
C PHE A 118 -43.07 -8.48 3.47
N LEU A 119 -42.54 -8.05 4.62
CA LEU A 119 -41.45 -8.74 5.31
C LEU A 119 -41.88 -10.13 5.81
N TYR A 120 -43.08 -10.24 6.40
CA TYR A 120 -43.64 -11.50 6.90
C TYR A 120 -43.78 -12.56 5.80
N ARG A 121 -44.12 -12.14 4.57
CA ARG A 121 -44.19 -13.00 3.38
C ARG A 121 -42.83 -13.45 2.82
N GLY A 122 -41.74 -13.15 3.53
CA GLY A 122 -40.41 -13.64 3.18
C GLY A 122 -39.68 -12.78 2.15
N ALA A 123 -39.90 -11.46 2.16
CA ALA A 123 -39.13 -10.54 1.35
C ALA A 123 -37.61 -10.76 1.54
N PRO A 124 -36.82 -10.84 0.44
CA PRO A 124 -35.36 -10.95 0.54
C PRO A 124 -34.79 -9.78 1.33
N LYS A 125 -33.73 -10.00 2.11
CA LYS A 125 -33.02 -8.90 2.78
C LYS A 125 -32.31 -8.02 1.74
N ASN A 126 -32.32 -6.72 1.98
CA ASN A 126 -31.58 -5.76 1.17
C ASN A 126 -30.08 -5.86 1.43
N LEU A 127 -29.34 -6.36 0.44
CA LEU A 127 -27.89 -6.52 0.53
C LEU A 127 -27.15 -5.18 0.55
N ASP A 128 -27.67 -4.14 -0.11
CA ASP A 128 -27.06 -2.81 -0.10
C ASP A 128 -27.05 -2.25 1.32
N VAL A 129 -28.22 -2.21 1.95
CA VAL A 129 -28.40 -1.79 3.35
C VAL A 129 -27.59 -2.66 4.31
N ALA A 130 -27.53 -3.97 4.04
CA ALA A 130 -26.74 -4.89 4.84
C ALA A 130 -25.23 -4.69 4.71
N LEU A 131 -24.71 -4.05 3.66
CA LEU A 131 -23.28 -3.81 3.50
C LEU A 131 -22.87 -2.38 3.88
N MET A 132 -23.81 -1.43 3.86
CA MET A 132 -23.60 -0.02 4.24
C MET A 132 -23.02 0.17 5.64
N TYR A 133 -22.28 1.27 5.79
CA TYR A 133 -21.72 1.71 7.05
C TYR A 133 -22.36 3.03 7.51
N TYR A 134 -22.87 3.04 8.74
CA TYR A 134 -23.49 4.20 9.37
C TYR A 134 -22.49 4.89 10.31
N PRO A 135 -22.23 6.20 10.17
CA PRO A 135 -21.18 6.91 10.91
C PRO A 135 -21.36 6.87 12.43
N TYR A 136 -22.61 6.87 12.91
CA TYR A 136 -22.92 6.81 14.34
C TYR A 136 -22.66 5.42 14.96
N THR A 137 -22.40 4.40 14.14
CA THR A 137 -22.04 3.06 14.62
C THR A 137 -20.52 2.88 14.59
N PHE A 138 -19.92 2.36 15.66
CA PHE A 138 -18.52 1.87 15.57
C PHE A 138 -18.54 0.40 15.16
N ASN A 139 -18.49 0.14 13.85
CA ASN A 139 -18.54 -1.23 13.31
C ASN A 139 -17.46 -1.45 12.22
N PRO A 140 -16.27 -1.94 12.59
CA PRO A 140 -15.16 -2.17 11.65
C PRO A 140 -15.50 -3.15 10.52
N ILE A 141 -16.37 -4.13 10.77
CA ILE A 141 -16.80 -5.07 9.72
C ILE A 141 -17.60 -4.30 8.67
N LYS A 142 -18.54 -3.44 9.10
CA LYS A 142 -19.35 -2.63 8.19
C LYS A 142 -18.52 -1.61 7.42
N MET A 143 -17.53 -0.97 8.06
CA MET A 143 -16.58 -0.07 7.39
C MET A 143 -15.91 -0.79 6.20
N LEU A 144 -15.44 -2.03 6.41
CA LEU A 144 -14.80 -2.82 5.36
C LEU A 144 -15.77 -3.36 4.32
N THR A 145 -16.97 -3.83 4.72
CA THR A 145 -17.94 -4.34 3.75
C THR A 145 -18.53 -3.25 2.88
N ALA A 146 -18.78 -2.06 3.45
CA ALA A 146 -19.29 -0.90 2.75
C ALA A 146 -18.34 -0.48 1.63
N THR A 147 -17.04 -0.48 1.91
CA THR A 147 -15.95 -0.17 0.97
C THR A 147 -15.97 -1.04 -0.29
N LEU A 148 -16.43 -2.29 -0.19
CA LEU A 148 -16.43 -3.23 -1.32
C LEU A 148 -17.75 -3.22 -2.12
N SER A 149 -18.78 -2.55 -1.61
CA SER A 149 -20.13 -2.54 -2.17
C SER A 149 -20.42 -1.27 -2.95
N HIS A 150 -21.27 -1.30 -3.98
CA HIS A 150 -21.50 -0.17 -4.88
C HIS A 150 -22.98 0.05 -5.24
N ALA A 151 -23.39 1.32 -5.34
CA ALA A 151 -24.80 1.69 -5.50
C ALA A 151 -25.30 1.48 -6.94
N ASP A 152 -24.44 1.66 -7.94
CA ASP A 152 -24.77 1.54 -9.36
C ASP A 152 -23.52 1.32 -10.21
N TRP A 153 -23.74 1.12 -11.51
CA TRP A 153 -22.67 0.87 -12.49
C TRP A 153 -21.68 2.03 -12.60
N PRO A 154 -22.10 3.29 -12.84
CA PRO A 154 -21.19 4.44 -12.80
C PRO A 154 -20.35 4.49 -11.53
N HIS A 155 -20.97 4.33 -10.35
CA HIS A 155 -20.28 4.38 -9.07
C HIS A 155 -19.18 3.31 -8.98
N LEU A 156 -19.47 2.06 -9.35
CA LEU A 156 -18.46 1.00 -9.42
C LEU A 156 -17.34 1.36 -10.41
N ILE A 157 -17.70 1.68 -11.65
CA ILE A 157 -16.73 1.87 -12.75
C ILE A 157 -15.76 3.01 -12.41
N PHE A 158 -16.25 4.15 -11.92
CA PHE A 158 -15.38 5.27 -11.56
C PHE A 158 -14.46 4.93 -10.40
N ASN A 159 -14.97 4.26 -9.35
CA ASN A 159 -14.13 3.83 -8.23
C ASN A 159 -13.02 2.88 -8.68
N LEU A 160 -13.33 1.90 -9.53
CA LEU A 160 -12.33 0.95 -10.03
C LEU A 160 -11.29 1.62 -10.93
N ILE A 161 -11.69 2.56 -11.80
CA ILE A 161 -10.76 3.33 -12.65
C ILE A 161 -9.80 4.14 -11.78
N PHE A 162 -10.30 4.86 -10.79
CA PHE A 162 -9.45 5.66 -9.91
C PHE A 162 -8.57 4.79 -9.02
N PHE A 163 -9.11 3.72 -8.44
CA PHE A 163 -8.32 2.77 -7.66
C PHE A 163 -7.19 2.19 -8.51
N PHE A 164 -7.47 1.77 -9.74
CA PHE A 164 -6.45 1.28 -10.65
C PHE A 164 -5.46 2.38 -11.09
N ALA A 165 -5.87 3.64 -11.15
CA ALA A 165 -4.99 4.73 -11.56
C ALA A 165 -3.94 5.10 -10.51
N PHE A 166 -4.19 4.88 -9.21
CA PHE A 166 -3.31 5.31 -8.11
C PHE A 166 -2.69 4.18 -7.30
N THR A 167 -3.37 3.04 -7.16
CA THR A 167 -2.97 1.96 -6.24
C THR A 167 -1.84 1.04 -6.75
N PRO A 168 -1.78 0.62 -8.04
CA PRO A 168 -0.78 -0.35 -8.52
C PRO A 168 0.67 0.00 -8.22
N ALA A 169 1.07 1.26 -8.44
CA ALA A 169 2.44 1.70 -8.20
C ALA A 169 2.78 1.65 -6.70
N LEU A 170 1.82 2.00 -5.83
CA LEU A 170 2.00 1.89 -4.38
C LEU A 170 2.21 0.45 -3.92
N GLU A 171 1.48 -0.52 -4.50
CA GLU A 171 1.66 -1.93 -4.16
C GLU A 171 3.10 -2.40 -4.40
N ILE A 172 3.68 -1.97 -5.51
CA ILE A 172 5.05 -2.32 -5.90
C ILE A 172 6.06 -1.63 -4.99
N ILE A 173 5.88 -0.34 -4.71
CA ILE A 173 6.74 0.44 -3.80
C ILE A 173 6.75 -0.16 -2.39
N VAL A 174 5.59 -0.61 -1.89
CA VAL A 174 5.49 -1.26 -0.57
C VAL A 174 6.13 -2.65 -0.56
N ALA A 175 6.23 -3.31 -1.72
CA ALA A 175 6.85 -4.61 -2.02
C ALA A 175 6.26 -5.84 -1.29
N SER A 176 5.67 -5.66 -0.10
CA SER A 176 5.07 -6.72 0.71
C SER A 176 3.55 -6.70 0.60
N LYS A 177 2.97 -7.78 0.06
CA LYS A 177 1.52 -7.94 -0.11
C LYS A 177 0.75 -7.80 1.22
N LEU A 178 1.23 -8.44 2.28
CA LEU A 178 0.58 -8.38 3.60
C LEU A 178 0.63 -6.97 4.21
N LYS A 179 1.77 -6.29 4.09
CA LYS A 179 1.88 -4.89 4.54
C LYS A 179 0.95 -4.00 3.73
N PHE A 180 0.88 -4.19 2.41
CA PHE A 180 0.00 -3.41 1.56
C PHE A 180 -1.48 -3.61 1.90
N ILE A 181 -1.92 -4.86 2.12
CA ILE A 181 -3.29 -5.14 2.61
C ILE A 181 -3.54 -4.44 3.94
N SER A 182 -2.61 -4.52 4.90
CA SER A 182 -2.77 -3.84 6.19
C SER A 182 -2.84 -2.31 6.07
N ILE A 183 -2.14 -1.72 5.09
CA ILE A 183 -2.20 -0.28 4.81
C ILE A 183 -3.57 0.11 4.28
N ILE A 184 -4.11 -0.63 3.29
CA ILE A 184 -5.45 -0.36 2.74
C ILE A 184 -6.50 -0.46 3.85
N VAL A 185 -6.44 -1.53 4.66
CA VAL A 185 -7.36 -1.71 5.79
C VAL A 185 -7.20 -0.60 6.82
N ALA A 186 -5.97 -0.20 7.16
CA ALA A 186 -5.73 0.89 8.11
C ALA A 186 -6.25 2.24 7.60
N ILE A 187 -6.04 2.53 6.31
CA ILE A 187 -6.57 3.74 5.65
C ILE A 187 -8.09 3.78 5.77
N GLU A 188 -8.75 2.65 5.47
CA GLU A 188 -10.21 2.57 5.51
C GLU A 188 -10.75 2.72 6.92
N ILE A 189 -10.21 1.97 7.89
CA ILE A 189 -10.67 2.05 9.29
C ILE A 189 -10.42 3.44 9.87
N ILE A 190 -9.23 4.02 9.66
CA ILE A 190 -8.92 5.35 10.19
C ILE A 190 -9.76 6.42 9.49
N GLY A 191 -9.96 6.32 8.17
CA GLY A 191 -10.81 7.21 7.40
C GLY A 191 -12.26 7.17 7.89
N SER A 192 -12.83 5.98 8.01
CA SER A 192 -14.17 5.75 8.55
C SER A 192 -14.32 6.29 9.98
N VAL A 193 -13.33 6.12 10.86
CA VAL A 193 -13.37 6.69 12.22
C VAL A 193 -13.34 8.22 12.20
N LEU A 194 -12.48 8.83 11.39
CA LEU A 194 -12.43 10.28 11.23
C LEU A 194 -13.76 10.82 10.65
N TYR A 195 -14.34 10.09 9.71
CA TYR A 195 -15.65 10.38 9.15
C TYR A 195 -16.74 10.35 10.24
N SER A 196 -16.80 9.32 11.07
CA SER A 196 -17.74 9.22 12.20
C SER A 196 -17.61 10.37 13.19
N LEU A 197 -16.37 10.70 13.57
CA LEU A 197 -16.11 11.79 14.52
C LEU A 197 -16.57 13.15 13.97
N ALA A 198 -16.31 13.39 12.68
CA ALA A 198 -16.75 14.61 12.02
C ALA A 198 -18.28 14.65 11.83
N SER A 199 -18.90 13.50 11.55
CA SER A 199 -20.36 13.34 11.42
C SER A 199 -21.09 13.68 12.71
N ILE A 200 -20.57 13.24 13.87
CA ILE A 200 -21.12 13.58 15.19
C ILE A 200 -21.11 15.09 15.44
N TYR A 201 -20.09 15.80 14.95
CA TYR A 201 -19.95 17.25 15.15
C TYR A 201 -20.88 18.06 14.24
N ASP A 202 -21.03 17.64 12.98
CA ASP A 202 -21.85 18.33 11.97
C ASP A 202 -23.32 17.89 11.99
N GLY A 203 -23.64 16.81 12.72
CA GLY A 203 -24.97 16.21 12.76
C GLY A 203 -25.37 15.51 11.46
N SER A 204 -24.39 15.07 10.66
CA SER A 204 -24.64 14.41 9.36
C SER A 204 -24.64 12.88 9.49
N ASP A 205 -25.77 12.24 9.25
CA ASP A 205 -25.94 10.78 9.41
C ASP A 205 -25.96 10.01 8.08
N ILE A 206 -25.23 10.50 7.07
CA ILE A 206 -25.27 9.95 5.72
C ILE A 206 -24.57 8.57 5.69
N PRO A 207 -25.27 7.45 5.45
CA PRO A 207 -24.60 6.16 5.32
C PRO A 207 -23.62 6.14 4.16
N THR A 208 -22.55 5.38 4.32
CA THR A 208 -21.49 5.23 3.33
C THR A 208 -21.52 3.85 2.69
N LEU A 209 -21.18 3.84 1.40
CA LEU A 209 -21.02 2.67 0.57
C LEU A 209 -20.14 3.06 -0.62
N GLY A 210 -19.21 2.20 -1.02
CA GLY A 210 -18.29 2.45 -2.13
C GLY A 210 -16.83 2.48 -1.72
N LEU A 211 -15.95 2.13 -2.67
CA LEU A 211 -14.50 2.11 -2.51
C LEU A 211 -13.88 3.52 -2.44
N SER A 212 -14.68 4.59 -2.58
CA SER A 212 -14.21 5.96 -2.80
C SER A 212 -13.36 6.52 -1.65
N GLY A 213 -13.69 6.21 -0.38
CA GLY A 213 -12.87 6.60 0.77
C GLY A 213 -11.47 5.97 0.74
N ALA A 214 -11.39 4.68 0.42
CA ALA A 214 -10.11 4.00 0.20
C ALA A 214 -9.37 4.55 -1.03
N VAL A 215 -10.08 4.89 -2.13
CA VAL A 215 -9.49 5.54 -3.32
C VAL A 215 -8.85 6.86 -2.97
N THR A 216 -9.56 7.77 -2.29
CA THR A 216 -9.00 9.06 -1.89
C THR A 216 -7.87 8.89 -0.90
N GLY A 217 -7.95 7.88 -0.02
CA GLY A 217 -6.83 7.44 0.79
C GLY A 217 -5.60 7.01 -0.02
N MET A 218 -5.77 6.25 -1.09
CA MET A 218 -4.66 5.92 -2.00
C MET A 218 -4.13 7.15 -2.74
N ILE A 219 -4.97 8.12 -3.08
CA ILE A 219 -4.55 9.40 -3.66
C ILE A 219 -3.69 10.17 -2.65
N GLY A 220 -4.13 10.28 -1.39
CA GLY A 220 -3.38 10.92 -0.31
C GLY A 220 -2.06 10.21 -0.01
N PHE A 221 -2.06 8.88 0.03
CA PHE A 221 -0.86 8.07 0.18
C PHE A 221 0.11 8.29 -0.99
N SER A 222 -0.40 8.32 -2.22
CA SER A 222 0.37 8.62 -3.44
C SER A 222 0.97 10.02 -3.40
N ALA A 223 0.22 11.01 -2.91
CA ALA A 223 0.70 12.40 -2.81
C ALA A 223 1.90 12.54 -1.88
N TYR A 224 1.98 11.71 -0.84
CA TYR A 224 3.14 11.68 0.04
C TYR A 224 4.34 10.92 -0.58
N MET A 225 4.08 9.73 -1.12
CA MET A 225 5.11 8.81 -1.59
C MET A 225 5.71 9.18 -2.94
N MET A 226 4.89 9.64 -3.88
CA MET A 226 5.28 9.89 -5.26
C MET A 226 4.67 11.19 -5.80
N PRO A 227 4.85 12.34 -5.11
CA PRO A 227 4.16 13.60 -5.45
C PRO A 227 4.38 14.01 -6.91
N LYS A 228 5.61 13.87 -7.41
CA LYS A 228 6.02 14.30 -8.77
C LYS A 228 5.71 13.28 -9.86
N ALA A 229 5.34 12.05 -9.50
CA ALA A 229 4.95 11.03 -10.48
C ALA A 229 3.74 11.54 -11.27
N ARG A 230 3.68 11.24 -12.57
CA ARG A 230 2.59 11.71 -13.43
C ARG A 230 1.61 10.60 -13.69
N VAL A 231 0.32 10.88 -13.50
CA VAL A 231 -0.78 9.98 -13.86
C VAL A 231 -1.29 10.37 -15.24
N ARG A 232 -1.59 9.37 -16.07
CA ARG A 232 -2.24 9.56 -17.36
C ARG A 232 -3.70 9.89 -17.10
N THR A 233 -4.11 11.06 -17.61
CA THR A 233 -5.42 11.62 -17.34
C THR A 233 -6.08 12.01 -18.65
N ILE A 234 -7.31 11.54 -18.87
CA ILE A 234 -8.16 12.02 -19.94
C ILE A 234 -8.82 13.30 -19.45
N PHE A 235 -8.52 14.40 -20.13
CA PHE A 235 -9.17 15.68 -19.92
C PHE A 235 -10.21 15.88 -21.02
N TRP A 236 -11.47 16.00 -20.63
CA TRP A 236 -12.57 16.25 -21.55
C TRP A 236 -13.30 17.55 -21.20
N PHE A 237 -13.26 18.49 -22.14
CA PHE A 237 -13.95 19.78 -22.05
C PHE A 237 -14.66 20.07 -23.37
N LEU A 238 -16.00 20.06 -23.34
CA LEU A 238 -16.86 20.22 -24.53
C LEU A 238 -16.50 19.23 -25.65
N PHE A 239 -15.87 19.70 -26.73
CA PHE A 239 -15.44 18.87 -27.86
C PHE A 239 -13.94 18.52 -27.84
N TYR A 240 -13.20 18.98 -26.82
CA TYR A 240 -11.77 18.76 -26.69
C TYR A 240 -11.49 17.60 -25.74
N ILE A 241 -10.99 16.48 -26.29
CA ILE A 241 -10.47 15.34 -25.53
C ILE A 241 -8.95 15.36 -25.66
N ARG A 242 -8.25 15.58 -24.54
CA ARG A 242 -6.77 15.54 -24.50
C ARG A 242 -6.28 14.55 -23.46
N ARG A 243 -5.16 13.90 -23.77
CA ARG A 243 -4.43 13.08 -22.80
C ARG A 243 -3.38 13.95 -22.14
N LEU A 244 -3.54 14.19 -20.84
CA LEU A 244 -2.61 14.95 -20.02
C LEU A 244 -1.85 14.00 -19.10
N PHE A 245 -0.66 14.44 -18.69
CA PHE A 245 0.15 13.75 -17.69
C PHE A 245 0.27 14.67 -16.49
N ILE A 246 -0.57 14.44 -15.48
CA ILE A 246 -0.72 15.37 -14.36
C ILE A 246 0.05 14.82 -13.16
N PRO A 247 0.90 15.60 -12.48
CA PRO A 247 1.55 15.16 -11.26
C PRO A 247 0.54 14.73 -10.19
N VAL A 248 0.87 13.68 -9.43
CA VAL A 248 0.00 13.15 -8.37
C VAL A 248 -0.37 14.22 -7.35
N TRP A 249 0.57 15.09 -6.95
CA TRP A 249 0.27 16.15 -5.99
C TRP A 249 -0.82 17.11 -6.50
N VAL A 250 -0.84 17.41 -7.80
CA VAL A 250 -1.87 18.26 -8.42
C VAL A 250 -3.21 17.55 -8.41
N LEU A 251 -3.24 16.24 -8.74
CA LEU A 251 -4.47 15.45 -8.70
C LEU A 251 -5.00 15.29 -7.28
N ALA A 252 -4.12 15.15 -6.29
CA ALA A 252 -4.50 15.07 -4.89
C ALA A 252 -5.14 16.38 -4.41
N ILE A 253 -4.52 17.52 -4.72
CA ILE A 253 -5.12 18.83 -4.43
C ILE A 253 -6.43 19.00 -5.20
N TRP A 254 -6.49 18.56 -6.46
CA TRP A 254 -7.70 18.68 -7.25
C TRP A 254 -8.84 17.85 -6.67
N PHE A 255 -8.68 16.55 -6.42
CA PHE A 255 -9.79 15.71 -5.95
C PHE A 255 -10.09 15.94 -4.46
N ILE A 256 -9.08 15.91 -3.58
CA ILE A 256 -9.31 16.06 -2.14
C ILE A 256 -9.63 17.52 -1.80
N GLY A 257 -8.91 18.47 -2.41
CA GLY A 257 -9.14 19.89 -2.17
C GLY A 257 -10.46 20.40 -2.75
N TRP A 258 -10.92 19.84 -3.88
CA TRP A 258 -12.25 20.14 -4.40
C TRP A 258 -13.36 19.58 -3.51
N ASP A 259 -13.23 18.34 -3.04
CA ASP A 259 -14.19 17.77 -2.07
C ASP A 259 -14.23 18.59 -0.77
N MET A 260 -13.09 19.10 -0.30
CA MET A 260 -13.04 20.04 0.82
C MET A 260 -13.75 21.36 0.49
N TYR A 261 -13.54 21.94 -0.69
CA TYR A 261 -14.21 23.17 -1.11
C TYR A 261 -15.73 22.99 -1.16
N ASP A 262 -16.22 21.91 -1.76
CA ASP A 262 -17.64 21.61 -1.88
C ASP A 262 -18.28 21.40 -0.49
N LEU A 263 -17.59 20.70 0.42
CA LEU A 263 -18.02 20.58 1.83
C LEU A 263 -18.21 21.95 2.50
N PHE A 264 -17.28 22.89 2.32
CA PHE A 264 -17.38 24.22 2.93
C PHE A 264 -18.39 25.14 2.23
N SER A 265 -18.65 24.92 0.94
CA SER A 265 -19.57 25.75 0.16
C SER A 265 -21.05 25.34 0.30
N ARG A 266 -21.34 24.23 1.02
CA ARG A 266 -22.69 23.68 1.27
C ARG A 266 -23.51 23.45 -0.01
N THR A 267 -22.85 23.03 -1.08
CA THR A 267 -23.53 22.61 -2.32
C THR A 267 -24.29 21.31 -2.08
N ASP A 268 -25.47 21.18 -2.69
CA ASP A 268 -26.15 19.89 -2.75
C ASP A 268 -25.35 18.95 -3.67
N ASN A 269 -24.81 17.90 -3.09
CA ASN A 269 -23.89 16.97 -3.75
C ASN A 269 -24.57 15.65 -4.13
N GLY A 270 -25.91 15.61 -4.20
CA GLY A 270 -26.66 14.48 -4.76
C GLY A 270 -26.44 13.17 -4.00
N GLY A 271 -26.19 13.22 -2.69
CA GLY A 271 -25.96 12.05 -1.84
C GLY A 271 -24.54 11.49 -1.83
N VAL A 272 -23.56 12.18 -2.44
CA VAL A 272 -22.14 11.79 -2.35
C VAL A 272 -21.56 12.19 -0.99
N ASN A 273 -20.94 11.24 -0.30
CA ASN A 273 -20.33 11.48 1.02
C ASN A 273 -18.91 12.07 0.90
N LEU A 274 -18.82 13.36 0.64
CA LEU A 274 -17.55 14.07 0.51
C LEU A 274 -16.70 14.05 1.79
N LEU A 275 -17.34 13.96 2.97
CA LEU A 275 -16.62 13.91 4.24
C LEU A 275 -15.86 12.59 4.40
N ALA A 276 -16.43 11.48 3.94
CA ALA A 276 -15.75 10.19 3.84
C ALA A 276 -14.55 10.25 2.86
N HIS A 277 -14.68 10.99 1.76
CA HIS A 277 -13.57 11.18 0.81
C HIS A 277 -12.41 11.95 1.43
N VAL A 278 -12.68 13.08 2.08
CA VAL A 278 -11.64 13.92 2.69
C VAL A 278 -10.96 13.19 3.84
N SER A 279 -11.72 12.54 4.72
CA SER A 279 -11.18 11.74 5.82
C SER A 279 -10.32 10.57 5.34
N GLY A 280 -10.74 9.88 4.27
CA GLY A 280 -9.93 8.85 3.59
C GLY A 280 -8.61 9.42 3.08
N GLY A 281 -8.65 10.53 2.32
CA GLY A 281 -7.47 11.19 1.77
C GLY A 281 -6.46 11.66 2.82
N VAL A 282 -6.96 12.28 3.89
CA VAL A 282 -6.14 12.69 5.04
C VAL A 282 -5.51 11.48 5.72
N SER A 283 -6.27 10.40 5.94
CA SER A 283 -5.77 9.17 6.57
C SER A 283 -4.64 8.54 5.75
N GLY A 284 -4.83 8.43 4.44
CA GLY A 284 -3.81 7.94 3.52
C GLY A 284 -2.50 8.72 3.58
N TYR A 285 -2.59 10.05 3.55
CA TYR A 285 -1.42 10.91 3.65
C TYR A 285 -0.70 10.77 5.00
N ILE A 286 -1.45 10.73 6.11
CA ILE A 286 -0.90 10.58 7.46
C ILE A 286 -0.22 9.21 7.63
N ILE A 287 -0.86 8.12 7.19
CA ILE A 287 -0.29 6.77 7.29
C ILE A 287 0.99 6.67 6.48
N ALA A 288 0.99 7.17 5.24
CA ALA A 288 2.19 7.23 4.42
C ALA A 288 3.30 8.01 5.13
N ARG A 289 2.97 9.17 5.69
CA ARG A 289 3.92 10.00 6.44
C ARG A 289 4.48 9.31 7.67
N ILE A 290 3.68 8.63 8.48
CA ILE A 290 4.17 8.03 9.73
C ILE A 290 5.00 6.77 9.41
N TRP A 291 4.54 5.92 8.49
CA TRP A 291 5.15 4.61 8.26
C TRP A 291 6.31 4.63 7.27
N PHE A 292 6.37 5.63 6.38
CA PHE A 292 7.36 5.68 5.31
C PHE A 292 8.27 6.92 5.36
N LYS A 293 8.22 7.74 6.42
CA LYS A 293 9.09 8.93 6.56
C LYS A 293 10.57 8.63 6.29
N SER A 294 11.10 7.57 6.90
CA SER A 294 12.53 7.21 6.83
C SER A 294 12.92 6.55 5.52
N ARG A 295 11.96 5.99 4.76
CA ARG A 295 12.21 5.31 3.48
C ARG A 295 11.88 6.18 2.27
N ARG A 296 11.39 7.39 2.51
CA ARG A 296 10.93 8.30 1.45
C ARG A 296 12.09 8.79 0.60
N GLU A 297 13.25 9.06 1.18
CA GLU A 297 14.41 9.57 0.43
C GLU A 297 14.92 8.52 -0.57
N ASP A 298 15.10 7.28 -0.12
CA ASP A 298 15.47 6.14 -0.98
C ASP A 298 14.46 5.92 -2.12
N ILE A 299 13.16 5.92 -1.79
CA ILE A 299 12.08 5.71 -2.75
C ILE A 299 11.98 6.89 -3.73
N GLN A 300 12.27 8.12 -3.27
CA GLN A 300 12.18 9.31 -4.10
C GLN A 300 13.32 9.37 -5.13
N GLU A 301 14.53 8.89 -4.80
CA GLU A 301 15.64 8.81 -5.74
C GLU A 301 15.32 7.80 -6.86
N GLU A 302 14.87 6.59 -6.52
CA GLU A 302 14.46 5.56 -7.50
C GLU A 302 13.27 6.03 -8.36
N LEU A 303 12.29 6.70 -7.76
CA LEU A 303 11.17 7.30 -8.49
C LEU A 303 11.60 8.46 -9.39
N ASP A 304 12.51 9.32 -8.94
CA ASP A 304 12.98 10.46 -9.73
C ASP A 304 13.76 9.97 -10.96
N ASP A 305 14.59 8.93 -10.82
CA ASP A 305 15.27 8.25 -11.94
C ASP A 305 14.26 7.61 -12.91
N GLU A 306 13.22 6.93 -12.42
CA GLU A 306 12.19 6.35 -13.28
C GLU A 306 11.35 7.44 -13.98
N ILE A 307 11.07 8.54 -13.28
CA ILE A 307 10.37 9.71 -13.84
C ILE A 307 11.23 10.38 -14.91
N GLU A 308 12.53 10.53 -14.70
CA GLU A 308 13.47 11.11 -15.67
C GLU A 308 13.56 10.21 -16.91
N ASN A 309 13.72 8.91 -16.73
CA ASN A 309 13.68 7.92 -17.80
C ASN A 309 12.35 7.94 -18.56
N ALA A 310 11.22 8.06 -17.87
CA ALA A 310 9.90 8.16 -18.47
C ALA A 310 9.67 9.50 -19.19
N ARG A 311 10.33 10.59 -18.76
CA ARG A 311 10.32 11.89 -19.46
C ARG A 311 11.16 11.84 -20.73
N ALA A 312 12.37 11.30 -20.66
CA ALA A 312 13.27 11.15 -21.81
C ALA A 312 12.59 10.38 -22.96
N ARG A 313 11.92 9.27 -22.64
CA ARG A 313 11.14 8.48 -23.62
C ARG A 313 9.93 9.24 -24.20
N ARG A 314 9.32 10.15 -23.44
CA ARG A 314 8.17 10.93 -23.91
C ARG A 314 8.59 12.03 -24.87
N GLU A 315 9.71 12.68 -24.60
CA GLU A 315 10.32 13.65 -25.52
C GLU A 315 10.68 12.97 -26.85
N ASP A 316 11.18 11.73 -26.79
CA ASP A 316 11.42 10.89 -27.98
C ASP A 316 10.11 10.56 -28.74
N SER A 317 9.02 10.23 -28.03
CA SER A 317 7.72 9.91 -28.65
C SER A 317 6.93 11.12 -29.20
N GLY A 318 7.19 12.32 -28.66
CA GLY A 318 6.50 13.57 -29.04
C GLY A 318 7.20 14.34 -30.17
N SER A 319 8.41 13.93 -30.55
CA SER A 319 9.27 14.63 -31.52
C SER A 319 9.13 14.07 -32.95
N ARG A 320 7.91 14.09 -33.49
CA ARG A 320 7.70 14.03 -34.96
C ARG A 320 7.53 15.40 -35.61
N MET A 321 7.80 16.49 -34.88
CA MET A 321 7.68 17.85 -35.44
C MET A 321 8.69 18.82 -34.81
N SER A 322 9.99 18.64 -35.15
CA SER A 322 11.06 19.66 -35.21
C SER A 322 12.42 18.94 -35.35
N SER A 323 12.79 18.59 -36.59
CA SER A 323 13.89 17.68 -36.94
C SER A 323 15.29 18.32 -36.96
N SER A 324 15.63 19.14 -35.96
CA SER A 324 16.99 19.71 -35.89
C SER A 324 17.55 19.67 -34.46
N MET A 325 16.77 20.10 -33.47
CA MET A 325 17.25 20.08 -32.08
C MET A 325 17.10 18.71 -31.40
N ALA A 326 16.21 17.84 -31.90
CA ALA A 326 16.01 16.48 -31.39
C ALA A 326 17.09 15.53 -31.89
N ASP A 327 17.46 15.60 -33.18
CA ASP A 327 18.58 14.84 -33.74
C ASP A 327 19.90 15.24 -33.10
N GLN A 328 20.10 16.53 -32.83
CA GLN A 328 21.32 17.01 -32.17
C GLN A 328 21.40 16.56 -30.70
N ARG A 329 20.26 16.49 -30.00
CA ARG A 329 20.19 15.95 -28.64
C ARG A 329 20.34 14.44 -28.58
N ARG A 330 19.79 13.70 -29.56
CA ARG A 330 19.94 12.25 -29.69
C ARG A 330 21.37 11.87 -30.05
N ILE A 331 22.00 12.57 -31.00
CA ILE A 331 23.43 12.41 -31.30
C ILE A 331 24.25 12.74 -30.05
N GLN A 332 23.87 13.77 -29.27
CA GLN A 332 24.58 14.11 -28.04
C GLN A 332 24.34 13.11 -26.90
N SER A 333 23.17 12.48 -26.79
CA SER A 333 22.88 11.43 -25.80
C SER A 333 23.53 10.11 -26.18
N GLU A 334 23.44 9.69 -27.44
CA GLU A 334 24.16 8.53 -27.99
C GLU A 334 25.68 8.75 -27.88
N TYR A 335 26.16 9.98 -28.08
CA TYR A 335 27.55 10.33 -27.83
C TYR A 335 27.90 10.29 -26.35
N ARG A 336 27.06 10.83 -25.44
CA ARG A 336 27.30 10.76 -23.99
C ARG A 336 27.26 9.33 -23.46
N GLU A 337 26.32 8.50 -23.93
CA GLU A 337 26.20 7.09 -23.57
C GLU A 337 27.36 6.29 -24.18
N SER A 338 27.78 6.59 -25.41
CA SER A 338 29.01 6.05 -25.98
C SER A 338 30.26 6.49 -25.22
N GLN A 339 30.33 7.74 -24.76
CA GLN A 339 31.44 8.24 -23.95
C GLN A 339 31.43 7.65 -22.54
N ALA A 340 30.27 7.48 -21.91
CA ALA A 340 30.10 6.83 -20.61
C ALA A 340 30.45 5.34 -20.69
N SER A 341 30.01 4.66 -21.75
CA SER A 341 30.38 3.27 -22.04
C SER A 341 31.88 3.14 -22.33
N LYS A 342 32.47 4.05 -23.11
CA LYS A 342 33.92 4.11 -23.32
C LYS A 342 34.67 4.41 -22.03
N SER A 343 34.22 5.34 -21.20
CA SER A 343 34.86 5.64 -19.92
C SER A 343 34.76 4.48 -18.94
N TRP A 344 33.64 3.76 -18.94
CA TRP A 344 33.45 2.55 -18.15
C TRP A 344 34.35 1.41 -18.59
N GLN A 345 34.49 1.18 -19.91
CA GLN A 345 35.42 0.18 -20.43
C GLN A 345 36.88 0.57 -20.12
N VAL A 346 37.25 1.84 -20.29
CA VAL A 346 38.58 2.34 -19.92
C VAL A 346 38.84 2.17 -18.42
N TYR A 347 37.84 2.38 -17.57
CA TYR A 347 37.92 2.11 -16.14
C TYR A 347 38.14 0.62 -15.86
N LYS A 348 37.31 -0.26 -16.44
CA LYS A 348 37.44 -1.73 -16.32
C LYS A 348 38.79 -2.22 -16.79
N ASP A 349 39.31 -1.72 -17.91
CA ASP A 349 40.62 -2.10 -18.45
C ASP A 349 41.75 -1.69 -17.50
N LYS A 350 41.68 -0.47 -16.93
CA LYS A 350 42.65 -0.01 -15.92
C LYS A 350 42.60 -0.86 -14.66
N LEU A 351 41.40 -1.14 -14.17
CA LEU A 351 41.20 -1.96 -12.99
C LEU A 351 41.69 -3.39 -13.22
N HIS A 352 41.32 -4.00 -14.34
CA HIS A 352 41.78 -5.31 -14.78
C HIS A 352 43.30 -5.38 -14.83
N LYS A 353 43.96 -4.35 -15.40
CA LYS A 353 45.43 -4.26 -15.42
C LYS A 353 46.01 -4.27 -14.01
N PHE A 354 45.51 -3.42 -13.09
CA PHE A 354 46.00 -3.40 -11.71
C PHE A 354 45.76 -4.71 -10.96
N VAL A 355 44.61 -5.34 -11.19
CA VAL A 355 44.25 -6.63 -10.59
C VAL A 355 45.18 -7.75 -11.10
N GLN A 356 45.47 -7.79 -12.40
CA GLN A 356 46.34 -8.81 -13.01
C GLN A 356 47.82 -8.62 -12.68
N THR A 357 48.31 -7.38 -12.63
CA THR A 357 49.73 -7.11 -12.31
C THR A 357 50.04 -7.25 -10.81
N GLY A 358 49.06 -7.61 -9.99
CA GLY A 358 49.21 -7.78 -8.55
C GLY A 358 49.24 -6.47 -7.77
N ASN A 359 48.97 -5.33 -8.42
CA ASN A 359 49.02 -4.00 -7.82
C ASN A 359 47.72 -3.70 -7.05
N SER A 360 47.53 -4.45 -5.97
CA SER A 360 46.26 -4.52 -5.24
C SER A 360 45.88 -3.21 -4.55
N SER A 361 46.84 -2.36 -4.21
CA SER A 361 46.57 -1.07 -3.55
C SER A 361 45.93 -0.08 -4.52
N GLU A 362 46.44 0.00 -5.74
CA GLU A 362 45.96 0.87 -6.81
C GLU A 362 44.60 0.40 -7.31
N ALA A 363 44.39 -0.91 -7.41
CA ALA A 363 43.06 -1.47 -7.70
C ALA A 363 42.04 -1.07 -6.63
N VAL A 364 42.41 -1.11 -5.34
CA VAL A 364 41.52 -0.72 -4.23
C VAL A 364 41.26 0.78 -4.22
N ILE A 365 42.28 1.62 -4.43
CA ILE A 365 42.10 3.08 -4.54
C ILE A 365 41.14 3.42 -5.68
N LEU A 366 41.32 2.77 -6.83
CA LEU A 366 40.47 2.97 -8.00
C LEU A 366 39.03 2.51 -7.75
N LEU A 367 38.83 1.41 -7.02
CA LEU A 367 37.50 0.96 -6.58
C LEU A 367 36.83 1.95 -5.62
N LEU A 368 37.58 2.49 -4.67
CA LEU A 368 37.05 3.44 -3.68
C LEU A 368 36.72 4.81 -4.29
N GLN A 369 37.55 5.31 -5.21
CA GLN A 369 37.29 6.57 -5.92
C GLN A 369 35.99 6.50 -6.72
N ASP A 370 35.70 5.34 -7.31
CA ASP A 370 34.55 5.15 -8.19
C ASP A 370 33.28 4.75 -7.41
N TYR A 371 33.45 4.12 -6.25
CA TYR A 371 32.36 3.74 -5.34
C TYR A 371 31.43 4.93 -5.03
N GLU A 372 31.98 6.11 -4.72
CA GLU A 372 31.16 7.28 -4.38
C GLU A 372 30.30 7.79 -5.56
N PHE A 373 30.75 7.60 -6.80
CA PHE A 373 30.04 8.06 -7.99
C PHE A 373 29.06 7.03 -8.54
N ASN A 374 29.41 5.73 -8.48
CA ASN A 374 28.65 4.65 -9.09
C ASN A 374 27.84 3.80 -8.10
N ALA A 375 27.87 4.13 -6.80
CA ALA A 375 27.01 3.53 -5.76
C ALA A 375 25.49 3.60 -6.08
N LYS A 376 25.07 4.44 -7.03
CA LYS A 376 23.67 4.59 -7.46
C LYS A 376 23.13 3.42 -8.30
N SER A 377 23.99 2.52 -8.77
CA SER A 377 23.59 1.38 -9.61
C SER A 377 24.23 0.08 -9.11
N PRO A 378 23.61 -0.63 -8.15
CA PRO A 378 24.18 -1.85 -7.56
C PRO A 378 24.39 -2.97 -8.58
N GLU A 379 23.61 -3.01 -9.67
CA GLU A 379 23.75 -4.00 -10.75
C GLU A 379 25.10 -3.84 -11.47
N THR A 380 25.53 -2.60 -11.72
CA THR A 380 26.84 -2.30 -12.31
C THR A 380 27.97 -2.73 -11.39
N PHE A 381 27.81 -2.51 -10.08
CA PHE A 381 28.82 -2.91 -9.09
C PHE A 381 28.83 -4.42 -8.85
N GLU A 382 27.70 -5.11 -9.03
CA GLU A 382 27.61 -6.57 -9.01
C GLU A 382 28.29 -7.20 -10.23
N GLU A 383 28.11 -6.63 -11.43
CA GLU A 383 28.88 -7.02 -12.62
C GLU A 383 30.38 -6.83 -12.38
N LEU A 384 30.77 -5.68 -11.83
CA LEU A 384 32.17 -5.40 -11.50
C LEU A 384 32.74 -6.39 -10.47
N PHE A 385 31.98 -6.73 -9.43
CA PHE A 385 32.38 -7.74 -8.44
C PHE A 385 32.60 -9.11 -9.09
N LYS A 386 31.71 -9.50 -10.01
CA LYS A 386 31.84 -10.75 -10.78
C LYS A 386 33.07 -10.73 -11.66
N ASP A 387 33.28 -9.65 -12.41
CA ASP A 387 34.44 -9.48 -13.28
C ASP A 387 35.75 -9.57 -12.49
N ILE A 388 35.85 -8.87 -11.36
CA ILE A 388 37.03 -8.95 -10.48
C ILE A 388 37.22 -10.38 -9.96
N GLY A 389 36.13 -11.10 -9.65
CA GLY A 389 36.17 -12.51 -9.27
C GLY A 389 36.74 -13.42 -10.35
N ASP A 390 36.44 -13.13 -11.62
CA ASP A 390 36.98 -13.83 -12.78
C ASP A 390 38.46 -13.46 -13.03
N TRP A 391 38.86 -12.22 -12.72
CA TRP A 391 40.23 -11.75 -12.89
C TRP A 391 41.18 -12.23 -11.78
N SER A 392 40.76 -12.15 -10.52
CA SER A 392 41.59 -12.47 -9.35
C SER A 392 40.76 -12.51 -8.05
N LYS A 393 40.78 -13.65 -7.37
CA LYS A 393 40.12 -13.82 -6.06
C LYS A 393 41.01 -13.44 -4.88
N LYS A 394 41.60 -12.24 -4.95
CA LYS A 394 42.55 -11.71 -3.94
C LYS A 394 41.99 -10.46 -3.26
N ARG A 395 42.86 -9.58 -2.76
CA ARG A 395 42.49 -8.39 -1.97
C ARG A 395 41.43 -7.50 -2.63
N SER A 396 41.53 -7.27 -3.95
CA SER A 396 40.57 -6.46 -4.73
C SER A 396 39.17 -7.07 -4.72
N TYR A 397 39.05 -8.40 -4.88
CA TYR A 397 37.77 -9.12 -4.83
C TYR A 397 37.09 -8.95 -3.47
N PHE A 398 37.83 -9.14 -2.37
CA PHE A 398 37.26 -8.95 -1.03
C PHE A 398 36.96 -7.47 -0.71
N CYS A 399 37.65 -6.53 -1.34
CA CYS A 399 37.33 -5.11 -1.22
C CYS A 399 36.01 -4.80 -1.95
N ALA A 400 35.89 -5.20 -3.22
CA ALA A 400 34.66 -5.08 -3.99
C ALA A 400 33.48 -5.78 -3.30
N GLY A 401 33.69 -6.97 -2.74
CA GLY A 401 32.67 -7.66 -1.95
C GLY A 401 32.19 -6.87 -0.75
N ARG A 402 33.09 -6.25 0.04
CA ARG A 402 32.71 -5.40 1.18
C ARG A 402 31.93 -4.16 0.76
N LEU A 403 32.35 -3.52 -0.34
CA LEU A 403 31.67 -2.36 -0.91
C LEU A 403 30.26 -2.73 -1.37
N LEU A 404 30.12 -3.83 -2.11
CA LEU A 404 28.82 -4.33 -2.56
C LEU A 404 27.90 -4.75 -1.40
N ILE A 405 28.46 -5.39 -0.37
CA ILE A 405 27.73 -5.70 0.86
C ILE A 405 27.24 -4.40 1.50
N ASN A 406 28.08 -3.37 1.60
CA ASN A 406 27.68 -2.09 2.18
C ASN A 406 26.55 -1.42 1.38
N LEU A 407 26.64 -1.40 0.05
CA LEU A 407 25.56 -0.92 -0.83
C LEU A 407 24.26 -1.68 -0.57
N TYR A 408 24.32 -3.02 -0.51
CA TYR A 408 23.13 -3.80 -0.22
C TYR A 408 22.55 -3.55 1.16
N LEU A 409 23.38 -3.23 2.17
CA LEU A 409 22.88 -2.83 3.48
C LEU A 409 22.20 -1.46 3.46
N GLU A 410 22.77 -0.48 2.75
CA GLU A 410 22.19 0.85 2.57
C GLU A 410 20.82 0.77 1.87
N MET A 411 20.68 -0.11 0.89
CA MET A 411 19.42 -0.37 0.18
C MET A 411 18.45 -1.30 0.92
N ASN A 412 18.77 -1.74 2.14
CA ASN A 412 18.00 -2.74 2.90
C ASN A 412 17.78 -4.08 2.14
N LYS A 413 18.69 -4.45 1.23
CA LYS A 413 18.72 -5.71 0.47
C LYS A 413 19.54 -6.78 1.22
N ILE A 414 19.15 -7.10 2.46
CA ILE A 414 19.88 -8.01 3.37
C ILE A 414 20.12 -9.40 2.73
N GLY A 415 19.14 -9.93 1.99
CA GLY A 415 19.26 -11.23 1.32
C GLY A 415 20.38 -11.28 0.27
N ALA A 416 20.54 -10.19 -0.50
CA ALA A 416 21.62 -10.04 -1.48
C ALA A 416 22.97 -9.85 -0.78
N ALA A 417 22.99 -9.05 0.30
CA ALA A 417 24.18 -8.92 1.15
C ALA A 417 24.68 -10.29 1.65
N PHE A 418 23.77 -11.17 2.10
CA PHE A 418 24.13 -12.53 2.51
C PHE A 418 24.67 -13.40 1.37
N GLN A 419 24.21 -13.21 0.12
CA GLN A 419 24.74 -13.94 -1.03
C GLN A 419 26.20 -13.55 -1.28
N ILE A 420 26.51 -12.25 -1.29
CA ILE A 420 27.87 -11.75 -1.47
C ILE A 420 28.77 -12.18 -0.30
N ILE A 421 28.28 -12.10 0.94
CA ILE A 421 28.99 -12.62 2.11
C ILE A 421 29.34 -14.10 1.92
N ASN A 422 28.38 -14.94 1.53
CA ASN A 422 28.64 -16.37 1.29
C ASN A 422 29.66 -16.60 0.17
N LEU A 423 29.61 -15.82 -0.92
CA LEU A 423 30.59 -15.89 -2.00
C LEU A 423 31.99 -15.55 -1.49
N CYS A 424 32.16 -14.47 -0.73
CA CYS A 424 33.44 -14.11 -0.15
C CYS A 424 33.95 -15.17 0.86
N ILE A 425 33.08 -15.71 1.72
CA ILE A 425 33.45 -16.76 2.69
C ILE A 425 33.87 -18.06 2.00
N LYS A 426 33.20 -18.41 0.90
CA LYS A 426 33.51 -19.62 0.13
C LYS A 426 34.94 -19.55 -0.43
N GLU A 427 35.38 -18.36 -0.84
CA GLU A 427 36.73 -18.15 -1.37
C GLU A 427 37.78 -17.99 -0.27
N ASP A 428 37.46 -17.27 0.82
CA ASP A 428 38.33 -17.16 1.99
C ASP A 428 37.54 -17.20 3.30
N LYS A 429 37.79 -18.26 4.08
CA LYS A 429 37.19 -18.46 5.41
C LYS A 429 37.67 -17.46 6.47
N GLN A 430 38.63 -16.61 6.15
CA GLN A 430 39.05 -15.47 6.98
C GLN A 430 38.37 -14.16 6.57
N PHE A 431 37.49 -14.18 5.56
CA PHE A 431 36.76 -12.99 5.14
C PHE A 431 36.03 -12.34 6.33
N LEU A 432 36.23 -11.03 6.45
CA LEU A 432 35.80 -10.22 7.58
C LEU A 432 35.18 -8.91 7.08
N LEU A 433 34.03 -8.54 7.63
CA LEU A 433 33.46 -7.20 7.46
C LEU A 433 34.15 -6.22 8.41
N PRO A 434 34.43 -4.97 8.01
CA PRO A 434 35.22 -4.06 8.84
C PRO A 434 34.46 -3.52 10.07
N ASP A 435 33.13 -3.42 9.98
CA ASP A 435 32.28 -2.83 11.01
C ASP A 435 31.57 -3.91 11.83
N TYR A 436 32.03 -4.08 13.08
CA TYR A 436 31.46 -5.06 14.01
C TYR A 436 29.99 -4.78 14.36
N SER A 437 29.55 -3.52 14.38
CA SER A 437 28.15 -3.18 14.70
C SER A 437 27.19 -3.76 13.65
N LYS A 438 27.55 -3.65 12.37
CA LYS A 438 26.83 -4.25 11.24
C LYS A 438 26.89 -5.78 11.28
N VAL A 439 27.96 -6.37 11.80
CA VAL A 439 28.13 -7.83 11.89
C VAL A 439 27.13 -8.45 12.87
N LEU A 440 26.97 -7.85 14.05
CA LEU A 440 26.02 -8.34 15.04
C LEU A 440 24.57 -8.20 14.52
N MET A 441 24.24 -7.08 13.89
CA MET A 441 22.97 -6.89 13.19
C MET A 441 22.73 -7.98 12.13
N LEU A 442 23.71 -8.20 11.24
CA LEU A 442 23.60 -9.20 10.18
C LEU A 442 23.45 -10.63 10.72
N ALA A 443 24.06 -10.94 11.85
CA ALA A 443 23.93 -12.25 12.48
C ALA A 443 22.55 -12.49 13.07
N LYS A 444 21.94 -11.46 13.69
CA LYS A 444 20.54 -11.52 14.13
C LYS A 444 19.60 -11.71 12.95
N GLU A 445 19.79 -10.94 11.89
CA GLU A 445 19.00 -11.07 10.66
C GLU A 445 19.19 -12.44 10.01
N ALA A 446 20.42 -12.97 9.96
CA ALA A 446 20.68 -14.31 9.45
C ALA A 446 19.94 -15.36 10.28
N THR A 447 19.86 -15.19 11.61
CA THR A 447 19.10 -16.06 12.51
C THR A 447 17.60 -15.99 12.22
N ASN A 448 17.03 -14.79 12.06
CA ASN A 448 15.63 -14.57 11.69
C ASN A 448 15.27 -15.25 10.35
N HIS A 449 16.22 -15.25 9.40
CA HIS A 449 16.08 -15.89 8.11
C HIS A 449 16.50 -17.38 8.09
N LYS A 450 16.67 -18.01 9.25
CA LYS A 450 17.06 -19.44 9.41
C LYS A 450 18.39 -19.81 8.75
N ARG A 451 19.30 -18.83 8.59
CA ARG A 451 20.67 -19.01 8.07
C ARG A 451 21.67 -19.18 9.21
N TYR A 452 21.44 -20.17 10.06
CA TYR A 452 22.16 -20.33 11.34
C TYR A 452 23.68 -20.52 11.19
N VAL A 453 24.12 -21.25 10.15
CA VAL A 453 25.55 -21.44 9.86
C VAL A 453 26.23 -20.12 9.51
N LEU A 454 25.57 -19.29 8.69
CA LEU A 454 26.06 -17.96 8.33
C LEU A 454 26.06 -17.04 9.54
N ALA A 455 24.98 -17.04 10.32
CA ALA A 455 24.86 -16.26 11.56
C ALA A 455 26.03 -16.58 12.51
N TYR A 456 26.29 -17.86 12.74
CA TYR A 456 27.41 -18.32 13.57
C TYR A 456 28.77 -17.94 12.97
N TYR A 457 28.96 -18.08 11.67
CA TYR A 457 30.21 -17.69 11.01
C TYR A 457 30.49 -16.19 11.19
N LEU A 458 29.47 -15.33 11.09
CA LEU A 458 29.66 -13.88 11.21
C LEU A 458 30.21 -13.48 12.58
N ILE A 459 29.79 -14.20 13.63
CA ILE A 459 30.06 -13.83 15.02
C ILE A 459 31.12 -14.68 15.69
N ASN A 460 31.45 -15.86 15.16
CA ASN A 460 32.44 -16.73 15.80
C ASN A 460 33.80 -16.02 15.98
N ASN A 461 34.47 -16.32 17.10
CA ASN A 461 35.79 -15.78 17.42
C ASN A 461 35.90 -14.25 17.29
N TYR A 462 34.82 -13.49 17.50
CA TYR A 462 34.80 -12.05 17.23
C TYR A 462 35.87 -11.27 17.99
N LYS A 463 36.18 -11.65 19.24
CA LYS A 463 37.21 -10.99 20.05
C LYS A 463 38.57 -11.00 19.34
N ILE A 464 38.91 -12.12 18.69
CA ILE A 464 40.16 -12.27 17.93
C ILE A 464 40.05 -11.54 16.60
N ARG A 465 38.92 -11.69 15.90
CA ARG A 465 38.71 -11.15 14.56
C ARG A 465 38.61 -9.61 14.52
N TYR A 466 38.14 -9.00 15.59
CA TYR A 466 37.91 -7.55 15.69
C TYR A 466 38.74 -6.87 16.78
N SER A 467 39.67 -7.58 17.43
CA SER A 467 40.51 -7.08 18.52
C SER A 467 39.71 -6.41 19.66
N ILE A 468 38.53 -6.95 19.98
CA ILE A 468 37.65 -6.42 21.02
C ILE A 468 38.04 -7.03 22.38
N SER A 469 38.40 -6.17 23.33
CA SER A 469 38.89 -6.56 24.66
C SER A 469 37.79 -6.89 25.66
N TYR A 470 36.56 -6.41 25.43
CA TYR A 470 35.42 -6.61 26.33
C TYR A 470 34.44 -7.68 25.82
N SER A 471 33.67 -8.26 26.74
CA SER A 471 32.58 -9.18 26.38
C SER A 471 31.31 -8.40 26.09
N CYS A 472 30.62 -8.72 25.01
CA CYS A 472 29.31 -8.16 24.71
C CYS A 472 28.27 -9.23 25.05
N VAL A 473 27.50 -9.06 26.12
CA VAL A 473 26.51 -10.05 26.56
C VAL A 473 25.58 -10.47 25.44
N GLU A 474 25.11 -9.51 24.64
CA GLU A 474 24.22 -9.78 23.51
C GLU A 474 24.85 -10.70 22.46
N HIS A 475 26.15 -10.54 22.21
CA HIS A 475 26.91 -11.43 21.34
C HIS A 475 26.97 -12.83 21.94
N VAL A 476 27.40 -12.95 23.20
CA VAL A 476 27.59 -14.24 23.88
C VAL A 476 26.27 -15.01 23.93
N MET A 477 25.16 -14.33 24.21
CA MET A 477 23.82 -14.92 24.18
C MET A 477 23.46 -15.45 22.79
N LEU A 478 23.71 -14.66 21.74
CA LEU A 478 23.42 -15.07 20.36
C LEU A 478 24.28 -16.28 19.94
N GLU A 479 25.58 -16.25 20.23
CA GLU A 479 26.50 -17.35 19.90
C GLU A 479 26.14 -18.63 20.64
N ALA A 480 25.85 -18.55 21.95
CA ALA A 480 25.42 -19.70 22.75
C ALA A 480 24.08 -20.27 22.24
N SER A 481 23.12 -19.41 21.90
CA SER A 481 21.83 -19.83 21.34
C SER A 481 22.00 -20.53 19.98
N LEU A 482 22.87 -20.00 19.11
CA LEU A 482 23.19 -20.62 17.82
C LEU A 482 23.83 -22.00 17.98
N LEU A 483 24.81 -22.12 18.88
CA LEU A 483 25.49 -23.37 19.16
C LEU A 483 24.54 -24.44 19.72
N PHE A 484 23.66 -24.07 20.65
CA PHE A 484 22.74 -24.98 21.31
C PHE A 484 21.53 -25.34 20.43
N GLN A 485 20.75 -24.34 20.00
CA GLN A 485 19.44 -24.57 19.41
C GLN A 485 19.50 -25.01 17.94
N TYR A 486 20.56 -24.64 17.21
CA TYR A 486 20.56 -24.73 15.74
C TYR A 486 21.75 -25.49 15.15
N LEU A 487 22.86 -25.63 15.88
CA LEU A 487 24.08 -26.27 15.38
C LEU A 487 24.45 -27.57 16.09
N ASP A 488 23.63 -28.03 17.05
CA ASP A 488 23.83 -29.26 17.83
C ASP A 488 25.22 -29.34 18.50
N LYS A 489 25.67 -28.21 19.05
CA LYS A 489 26.97 -28.05 19.70
C LYS A 489 26.81 -27.64 21.17
N LYS A 490 25.96 -28.37 21.91
CA LYS A 490 25.68 -28.11 23.34
C LYS A 490 26.95 -27.95 24.19
N SER A 491 27.94 -28.83 24.03
CA SER A 491 29.21 -28.74 24.79
C SER A 491 29.96 -27.43 24.54
N ASN A 492 29.92 -26.90 23.31
CA ASN A 492 30.57 -25.63 23.00
C ASN A 492 29.81 -24.44 23.58
N ALA A 493 28.47 -24.49 23.56
CA ALA A 493 27.63 -23.46 24.16
C ALA A 493 27.87 -23.35 25.68
N VAL A 494 27.93 -24.50 26.38
CA VAL A 494 28.22 -24.57 27.82
C VAL A 494 29.60 -23.99 28.13
N LYS A 495 30.66 -24.45 27.42
CA LYS A 495 32.03 -23.95 27.62
C LYS A 495 32.15 -22.45 27.36
N LEU A 496 31.43 -21.92 26.38
CA LEU A 496 31.40 -20.49 26.07
C LEU A 496 30.79 -19.70 27.24
N LEU A 497 29.62 -20.13 27.74
CA LEU A 497 28.93 -19.47 28.84
C LEU A 497 29.72 -19.53 30.15
N GLU A 498 30.24 -20.69 30.53
CA GLU A 498 31.06 -20.85 31.75
C GLU A 498 32.29 -19.93 31.73
N LYS A 499 32.98 -19.84 30.58
CA LYS A 499 34.15 -18.99 30.41
C LYS A 499 33.83 -17.50 30.53
N GLU A 500 32.68 -17.06 30.01
CA GLU A 500 32.29 -15.65 30.03
C GLU A 500 31.65 -15.24 31.35
N ILE A 501 30.89 -16.13 32.01
CA ILE A 501 30.35 -15.93 33.37
C ILE A 501 31.48 -15.71 34.37
N ALA A 502 32.57 -16.47 34.28
CA ALA A 502 33.73 -16.32 35.16
C ALA A 502 34.43 -14.95 35.06
N LYS A 503 34.11 -14.15 34.04
CA LYS A 503 34.73 -12.83 33.75
C LYS A 503 33.74 -11.67 33.80
N ALA A 504 32.46 -11.95 34.00
CA ALA A 504 31.36 -10.99 33.89
C ALA A 504 31.07 -10.30 35.23
N ASP A 505 30.44 -9.12 35.18
CA ASP A 505 29.96 -8.43 36.38
C ASP A 505 28.63 -9.02 36.90
N ASN A 506 28.18 -8.61 38.08
CA ASN A 506 26.99 -9.17 38.73
C ASN A 506 25.69 -9.11 37.88
N GLN A 507 25.54 -8.11 37.00
CA GLN A 507 24.33 -7.97 36.18
C GLN A 507 24.39 -8.86 34.93
N GLU A 508 25.57 -8.98 34.34
CA GLU A 508 25.83 -9.83 33.17
C GLU A 508 25.81 -11.32 33.54
N VAL A 509 26.36 -11.69 34.71
CA VAL A 509 26.33 -13.05 35.26
C VAL A 509 24.90 -13.58 35.36
N LYS A 510 23.95 -12.75 35.81
CA LYS A 510 22.54 -13.16 35.94
C LYS A 510 21.91 -13.54 34.59
N LYS A 511 22.19 -12.77 33.53
CA LYS A 511 21.62 -13.01 32.19
C LYS A 511 22.22 -14.26 31.54
N LEU A 512 23.53 -14.41 31.62
CA LEU A 512 24.23 -15.57 31.05
C LEU A 512 23.94 -16.86 31.83
N GLY A 513 23.80 -16.76 33.16
CA GLY A 513 23.46 -17.88 34.05
C GLY A 513 22.10 -18.49 33.75
N LEU A 514 21.06 -17.66 33.52
CA LEU A 514 19.73 -18.15 33.14
C LEU A 514 19.75 -18.96 31.82
N LEU A 515 20.56 -18.52 30.85
CA LEU A 515 20.71 -19.25 29.60
C LEU A 515 21.49 -20.56 29.80
N LEU A 516 22.50 -20.57 30.66
CA LEU A 516 23.26 -21.78 31.00
C LEU A 516 22.39 -22.83 31.70
N GLU A 517 21.53 -22.41 32.65
CA GLU A 517 20.54 -23.28 33.30
C GLU A 517 19.57 -23.88 32.28
N ALA A 518 19.05 -23.05 31.36
CA ALA A 518 18.14 -23.49 30.31
C ALA A 518 18.79 -24.45 29.30
N ILE A 519 20.10 -24.39 29.10
CA ILE A 519 20.84 -25.32 28.23
C ILE A 519 21.12 -26.65 28.94
N ASN A 520 21.34 -26.61 30.26
CA ASN A 520 21.67 -27.78 31.07
C ASN A 520 20.45 -28.62 31.45
N GLY A 521 19.31 -27.98 31.71
CA GLY A 521 17.99 -28.63 31.79
C GLY A 521 17.57 -29.22 30.45
#